data_AF-A0A5C3N4P4-F1
#
_entry.id   AF-A0A5C3N4P4-F1
#
_cell.length_a   1.000
_cell.length_b   1.000
_cell.length_c   1.000
_cell.angle_alpha   90.00
_cell.angle_beta   90.00
_cell.angle_gamma   90.00
#
_symmetry.space_group_name_H-M   'P 1'
#
loop_
_entity.id
_entity.type
_entity.pdbx_description
1 polymer ?
#
loop_
_entity_poly.entity_id
_entity_poly.type
_entity_poly.pdbx_seq_one_letter_code
_entity_poly.pdbx_strand_id
1 'polypeptide(L)'
;MDASDVGRYGTLKFMKRTDVNAVAAVFPIDEEEVTFGRDPRCDVRLYYGSVSAVHCKIVFQDRKAFLVVLGTNGLLIDDSPVYPSSNPSSPTTIPLSTNSKIEIHGKVFVFQYPPKELRPILLATPARKGRVRMSMIQSAQVFTPRPSNDPGENLRVLQSPIK
;
A
#
# COMPACT_ATOMS: atom_id res chain seq x y z
N MET A 1 15.92 -9.29 6.44
CA MET A 1 14.91 -8.20 6.53
C MET A 1 15.63 -7.04 7.14
N ASP A 2 15.95 -6.04 6.33
CA ASP A 2 16.61 -4.82 6.79
C ASP A 2 15.65 -4.04 7.69
N ALA A 3 16.13 -3.50 8.81
CA ALA A 3 15.31 -2.74 9.77
C ALA A 3 14.62 -1.52 9.12
N SER A 4 15.17 -1.03 8.01
CA SER A 4 14.63 0.03 7.17
C SER A 4 13.29 -0.32 6.51
N ASP A 5 12.92 -1.60 6.39
CA ASP A 5 11.67 -1.99 5.74
C ASP A 5 10.49 -2.06 6.72
N VAL A 6 10.75 -1.96 8.02
CA VAL A 6 9.74 -2.04 9.07
C VAL A 6 9.30 -0.65 9.50
N GLY A 7 8.00 -0.37 9.32
CA GLY A 7 7.39 0.87 9.80
C GLY A 7 7.01 0.80 11.27
N ARG A 8 6.72 1.96 11.85
CA ARG A 8 6.35 2.12 13.27
C ARG A 8 5.18 1.21 13.71
N TYR A 9 4.19 1.06 12.86
CA TYR A 9 2.99 0.27 13.12
C TYR A 9 3.01 -1.11 12.45
N GLY A 10 3.96 -1.35 11.55
CA GLY A 10 4.18 -2.64 10.91
C GLY A 10 4.62 -2.54 9.47
N THR A 11 4.34 -3.60 8.74
CA THR A 11 4.63 -3.74 7.32
C THR A 11 3.43 -4.29 6.59
N LEU A 12 3.25 -3.81 5.37
CA LEU A 12 2.27 -4.32 4.42
C LEU A 12 3.03 -4.93 3.24
N LYS A 13 2.90 -6.24 3.06
CA LYS A 13 3.53 -6.96 1.94
C LYS A 13 2.51 -7.15 0.85
N PHE A 14 2.81 -6.68 -0.35
CA PHE A 14 2.02 -6.99 -1.53
C PHE A 14 2.55 -8.28 -2.16
N MET A 15 1.68 -9.27 -2.38
CA MET A 15 2.07 -10.59 -2.88
C MET A 15 1.86 -10.69 -4.40
N LYS A 16 2.69 -11.48 -5.09
CA LYS A 16 2.49 -11.76 -6.52
C LYS A 16 1.27 -12.66 -6.70
N ARG A 17 0.51 -12.42 -7.77
CA ARG A 17 -0.68 -13.23 -8.10
C ARG A 17 -0.30 -14.66 -8.52
N THR A 18 0.81 -14.82 -9.24
CA THR A 18 1.25 -16.11 -9.79
C THR A 18 1.95 -16.99 -8.75
N ASP A 19 2.55 -16.38 -7.73
CA ASP A 19 3.27 -17.07 -6.67
C ASP A 19 2.88 -16.46 -5.33
N VAL A 20 2.10 -17.23 -4.57
CA VAL A 20 1.50 -16.82 -3.29
C VAL A 20 2.55 -16.55 -2.22
N ASN A 21 3.77 -17.09 -2.37
CA ASN A 21 4.85 -16.89 -1.41
C ASN A 21 5.83 -15.79 -1.84
N ALA A 22 5.78 -15.35 -3.10
CA ALA A 22 6.65 -14.29 -3.59
C ALA A 22 6.09 -12.91 -3.25
N VAL A 23 6.86 -12.15 -2.48
CA VAL A 23 6.57 -10.74 -2.19
C VAL A 23 6.91 -9.91 -3.44
N ALA A 24 5.93 -9.14 -3.91
CA ALA A 24 6.10 -8.20 -5.01
C ALA A 24 6.67 -6.86 -4.52
N ALA A 25 6.23 -6.39 -3.36
CA ALA A 25 6.75 -5.19 -2.73
C ALA A 25 6.41 -5.16 -1.23
N VAL A 26 7.23 -4.44 -0.45
CA VAL A 26 7.06 -4.28 1.00
C VAL A 26 6.92 -2.79 1.29
N PHE A 27 5.99 -2.46 2.18
CA PHE A 27 5.70 -1.08 2.52
C PHE A 27 5.65 -0.90 4.03
N PRO A 28 6.48 -0.01 4.58
CA PRO A 28 6.45 0.31 6.00
C PRO A 28 5.18 1.11 6.31
N ILE A 29 4.51 0.76 7.41
CA ILE A 29 3.38 1.51 7.93
C ILE A 29 3.87 2.40 9.07
N ASP A 30 4.00 3.70 8.80
CA ASP A 30 4.45 4.69 9.78
C ASP A 30 3.31 5.58 10.32
N GLU A 31 2.13 5.54 9.69
CA GLU A 31 0.93 6.29 10.07
C GLU A 31 -0.12 5.40 10.75
N GLU A 32 -0.98 6.02 11.57
CA GLU A 32 -2.07 5.35 12.30
C GLU A 32 -3.25 4.98 11.42
N GLU A 33 -3.32 5.52 10.20
CA GLU A 33 -4.33 5.19 9.22
C GLU A 33 -3.66 4.89 7.87
N VAL A 34 -4.06 3.78 7.24
CA VAL A 34 -3.65 3.40 5.89
C VAL A 34 -4.89 3.12 5.06
N THR A 35 -5.07 3.87 3.97
CA THR A 35 -6.25 3.81 3.13
C THR A 35 -6.02 3.06 1.83
N PHE A 36 -7.00 2.24 1.43
CA PHE A 36 -6.99 1.47 0.20
C PHE A 36 -8.15 1.94 -0.68
N GLY A 37 -7.91 2.15 -1.97
CA GLY A 37 -8.99 2.56 -2.87
C GLY A 37 -8.52 3.01 -4.23
N ARG A 38 -9.45 3.38 -5.12
CA ARG A 38 -9.10 3.93 -6.45
C ARG A 38 -8.71 5.40 -6.44
N ASP A 39 -9.05 6.12 -5.37
CA ASP A 39 -8.79 7.55 -5.27
C ASP A 39 -7.27 7.85 -5.28
N PRO A 40 -6.81 8.89 -6.02
CA PRO A 40 -5.43 9.37 -5.96
C PRO A 40 -4.91 9.73 -4.56
N ARG A 41 -5.77 9.95 -3.58
CA ARG A 41 -5.38 10.32 -2.21
C ARG A 41 -5.14 9.11 -1.32
N CYS A 42 -5.51 7.91 -1.76
CA CYS A 42 -5.28 6.69 -0.99
C CYS A 42 -3.79 6.31 -0.93
N ASP A 43 -3.39 5.76 0.22
CA ASP A 43 -2.05 5.22 0.47
C ASP A 43 -1.74 4.05 -0.45
N VAL A 44 -2.70 3.13 -0.55
CA VAL A 44 -2.68 1.98 -1.46
C VAL A 44 -3.69 2.21 -2.56
N ARG A 45 -3.19 2.66 -3.72
CA ARG A 45 -4.05 2.95 -4.87
C ARG A 45 -4.22 1.76 -5.80
N LEU A 46 -5.48 1.40 -6.02
CA LEU A 46 -5.93 0.31 -6.88
C LEU A 46 -6.75 0.87 -8.06
N TYR A 47 -6.26 0.72 -9.29
CA TYR A 47 -6.85 1.35 -10.49
C TYR A 47 -8.05 0.59 -11.10
N TYR A 48 -8.79 -0.16 -10.28
CA TYR A 48 -9.84 -1.05 -10.75
C TYR A 48 -11.23 -0.43 -10.56
N GLY A 49 -12.11 -0.56 -11.55
CA GLY A 49 -13.47 -0.01 -11.50
C GLY A 49 -14.36 -0.64 -10.43
N SER A 50 -14.10 -1.90 -10.07
CA SER A 50 -14.76 -2.60 -8.97
C SER A 50 -14.28 -2.15 -7.58
N VAL A 51 -13.20 -1.35 -7.50
CA VAL A 51 -12.69 -0.82 -6.25
C VAL A 51 -13.27 0.57 -6.01
N SER A 52 -13.82 0.77 -4.82
CA SER A 52 -14.44 2.03 -4.40
C SER A 52 -13.39 3.15 -4.25
N ALA A 53 -13.82 4.41 -4.22
CA ALA A 53 -12.91 5.56 -4.06
C ALA A 53 -12.00 5.39 -2.84
N VAL A 54 -12.63 5.13 -1.68
CA VAL A 54 -12.02 4.56 -0.48
C VAL A 54 -12.75 3.24 -0.23
N HIS A 55 -12.03 2.13 -0.31
CA HIS A 55 -12.58 0.78 -0.29
C HIS A 55 -12.42 0.11 1.07
N CYS A 56 -11.28 0.28 1.71
CA CYS A 56 -11.08 -0.08 3.10
C CYS A 56 -9.95 0.75 3.70
N LYS A 57 -9.82 0.71 5.02
CA LYS A 57 -8.69 1.33 5.70
C LYS A 57 -8.26 0.51 6.91
N ILE A 58 -6.96 0.49 7.15
CA ILE A 58 -6.38 -0.03 8.39
C ILE A 58 -6.27 1.15 9.35
N VAL A 59 -6.80 0.99 10.56
CA VAL A 59 -6.72 1.97 11.64
C VAL A 59 -6.05 1.33 12.83
N PHE A 60 -5.10 2.02 13.44
CA PHE A 60 -4.45 1.59 14.66
C PHE A 60 -5.07 2.30 15.86
N GLN A 61 -5.61 1.52 16.81
CA GLN A 61 -6.11 2.01 18.10
C GLN A 61 -5.42 1.24 19.21
N ASP A 62 -4.81 1.93 20.17
CA ASP A 62 -4.05 1.31 21.27
C ASP A 62 -3.02 0.27 20.78
N ARG A 63 -2.37 0.55 19.64
CA ARG A 63 -1.40 -0.35 18.97
C ARG A 63 -2.00 -1.65 18.43
N LYS A 64 -3.32 -1.79 18.43
CA LYS A 64 -4.06 -2.87 17.75
C LYS A 64 -4.54 -2.38 16.40
N ALA A 65 -4.42 -3.22 15.39
CA ALA A 65 -4.76 -2.92 14.01
C ALA A 65 -6.18 -3.41 13.75
N PHE A 66 -6.98 -2.57 13.12
CA PHE A 66 -8.33 -2.88 12.74
C PHE A 66 -8.53 -2.53 11.27
N LEU A 67 -9.11 -3.45 10.50
CA LEU A 67 -9.53 -3.19 9.13
C LEU A 67 -10.99 -2.75 9.12
N VAL A 68 -11.25 -1.57 8.56
CA VAL A 68 -12.58 -1.02 8.36
C VAL A 68 -12.96 -1.21 6.89
N VAL A 69 -14.05 -1.95 6.64
CA VAL A 69 -14.55 -2.24 5.28
C VAL A 69 -15.61 -1.20 4.89
N LEU A 70 -15.37 -0.48 3.79
CA LEU A 70 -16.23 0.63 3.33
C LEU A 70 -16.76 0.41 1.91
N GLY A 71 -16.06 -0.39 1.11
CA GLY A 71 -16.34 -0.56 -0.31
C GLY A 71 -17.48 -1.52 -0.57
N THR A 72 -18.35 -1.16 -1.52
CA THR A 72 -19.58 -1.89 -1.88
C THR A 72 -19.36 -3.36 -2.23
N ASN A 73 -18.27 -3.69 -2.93
CA ASN A 73 -17.98 -5.07 -3.34
C ASN A 73 -17.37 -5.94 -2.22
N GLY A 74 -17.13 -5.37 -1.04
CA GLY A 74 -16.43 -6.05 0.04
C GLY A 74 -14.99 -6.42 -0.33
N LEU A 75 -14.38 -7.24 0.52
CA LEU A 75 -13.03 -7.77 0.35
C LEU A 75 -12.95 -9.17 0.98
N LEU A 76 -11.83 -9.88 0.83
CA LEU A 76 -11.61 -11.13 1.55
C LEU A 76 -10.57 -10.93 2.66
N ILE A 77 -10.84 -11.50 3.83
CA ILE A 77 -9.90 -11.62 4.94
C ILE A 77 -9.65 -13.08 5.22
N ASP A 78 -8.40 -13.51 5.08
CA ASP A 78 -8.01 -14.90 5.28
C ASP A 78 -8.96 -15.88 4.55
N ASP A 79 -9.20 -15.57 3.26
CA ASP A 79 -10.10 -16.30 2.34
C ASP A 79 -11.60 -16.23 2.67
N SER A 80 -12.01 -15.51 3.73
CA SER A 80 -13.41 -15.27 4.07
C SER A 80 -13.91 -13.94 3.48
N PRO A 81 -15.02 -13.92 2.72
CA PRO A 81 -15.59 -12.67 2.21
C PRO A 81 -16.20 -11.84 3.34
N VAL A 82 -15.94 -10.53 3.30
CA VAL A 82 -16.47 -9.57 4.27
C VAL A 82 -16.97 -8.32 3.54
N TYR A 83 -18.18 -7.89 3.91
CA TYR A 83 -18.90 -6.79 3.28
C TYR A 83 -19.03 -5.60 4.24
N PRO A 84 -19.16 -4.37 3.70
CA PRO A 84 -19.41 -3.20 4.52
C PRO A 84 -20.76 -3.32 5.22
N SER A 85 -20.92 -2.64 6.35
CA SER A 85 -22.19 -2.59 7.05
C SER A 85 -23.15 -1.64 6.33
N SER A 86 -24.46 -1.90 6.43
CA SER A 86 -25.48 -1.01 5.87
C SER A 86 -25.58 0.33 6.61
N ASN A 87 -25.02 0.42 7.83
CA ASN A 87 -25.09 1.61 8.68
C ASN A 87 -23.72 2.30 8.77
N PRO A 88 -23.56 3.52 8.23
CA PRO A 88 -22.28 4.24 8.25
C PRO A 88 -21.79 4.59 9.66
N SER A 89 -22.69 4.66 10.65
CA SER A 89 -22.33 4.93 12.05
C SER A 89 -21.68 3.74 12.75
N SER A 90 -21.74 2.55 12.17
CA SER A 90 -21.16 1.33 12.74
C SER A 90 -20.55 0.49 11.62
N PRO A 91 -19.39 0.91 11.08
CA PRO A 91 -18.77 0.24 9.96
C PRO A 91 -18.26 -1.15 10.37
N THR A 92 -18.29 -2.10 9.42
CA THR A 92 -17.71 -3.43 9.62
C THR A 92 -16.22 -3.30 9.90
N THR A 93 -15.84 -3.64 11.13
CA THR A 93 -14.47 -3.50 11.64
C THR A 93 -13.95 -4.86 12.10
N ILE A 94 -12.77 -5.23 11.62
CA ILE A 94 -12.18 -6.56 11.82
C ILE A 94 -10.82 -6.39 12.47
N PRO A 95 -10.53 -7.06 13.61
CA PRO A 95 -9.19 -7.02 14.19
C PRO A 95 -8.19 -7.73 13.26
N LEU A 96 -7.06 -7.09 12.97
CA LEU A 96 -5.99 -7.67 12.17
C LEU A 96 -4.95 -8.33 13.07
N SER A 97 -4.55 -9.55 12.71
CA SER A 97 -3.49 -10.29 13.36
C SER A 97 -2.21 -10.29 12.51
N THR A 98 -1.09 -10.74 13.08
CA THR A 98 0.14 -10.88 12.28
C THR A 98 -0.08 -11.93 11.20
N ASN A 99 0.25 -11.61 9.96
CA ASN A 99 0.06 -12.41 8.74
C ASN A 99 -1.38 -12.51 8.24
N SER A 100 -2.30 -11.69 8.73
CA SER A 100 -3.64 -11.60 8.13
C SER A 100 -3.55 -11.17 6.66
N LYS A 101 -4.23 -11.92 5.80
CA LYS A 101 -4.30 -11.68 4.35
C LYS A 101 -5.52 -10.85 4.03
N ILE A 102 -5.31 -9.77 3.30
CA ILE A 102 -6.34 -8.85 2.82
C ILE A 102 -6.34 -8.96 1.30
N GLU A 103 -7.42 -9.46 0.71
CA GLU A 103 -7.57 -9.56 -0.74
C GLU A 103 -8.60 -8.57 -1.27
N ILE A 104 -8.17 -7.73 -2.21
CA ILE A 104 -9.03 -6.75 -2.89
C ILE A 104 -8.86 -6.94 -4.40
N HIS A 105 -9.91 -7.35 -5.10
CA HIS A 105 -9.88 -7.55 -6.55
C HIS A 105 -8.70 -8.45 -7.01
N GLY A 106 -8.49 -9.59 -6.35
CA GLY A 106 -7.40 -10.52 -6.67
C GLY A 106 -6.00 -10.01 -6.33
N LYS A 107 -5.89 -8.91 -5.56
CA LYS A 107 -4.62 -8.38 -5.03
C LYS A 107 -4.52 -8.71 -3.55
N VAL A 108 -3.51 -9.50 -3.21
CA VAL A 108 -3.30 -9.99 -1.84
C VAL A 108 -2.26 -9.12 -1.15
N PHE A 109 -2.63 -8.62 0.02
CA PHE A 109 -1.77 -7.88 0.93
C PHE A 109 -1.67 -8.65 2.25
N VAL A 110 -0.47 -8.80 2.78
CA VAL A 110 -0.23 -9.46 4.06
C VAL A 110 0.23 -8.41 5.06
N PHE A 111 -0.55 -8.24 6.12
CA PHE A 111 -0.21 -7.35 7.21
C PHE A 111 0.70 -8.06 8.22
N GLN A 112 1.73 -7.38 8.71
CA GLN A 112 2.62 -7.90 9.73
C GLN A 112 3.02 -6.80 10.72
N TYR A 113 2.79 -7.06 12.01
CA TYR A 113 3.27 -6.19 13.08
C TYR A 113 4.79 -6.10 13.12
N PRO A 114 5.36 -5.00 13.68
CA PRO A 114 6.79 -4.91 13.91
C PRO A 114 7.27 -6.04 14.84
N PRO A 115 8.46 -6.61 14.58
CA PRO A 115 9.11 -7.55 15.48
C PRO A 115 9.19 -6.96 16.90
N LYS A 116 8.95 -7.79 17.93
CA LYS A 116 8.86 -7.33 19.33
C LYS A 116 10.09 -6.53 19.78
N GLU A 117 11.27 -6.95 19.34
CA GLU A 117 12.56 -6.34 19.65
C GLU A 117 12.73 -4.93 19.07
N LEU A 118 12.13 -4.68 17.89
CA LEU A 118 12.26 -3.39 17.19
C LEU A 118 11.21 -2.36 17.63
N ARG A 119 10.12 -2.78 18.27
CA ARG A 119 9.04 -1.88 18.72
C ARG A 119 9.51 -0.69 19.57
N PRO A 120 10.32 -0.85 20.64
CA PRO A 120 10.74 0.29 21.45
C PRO A 120 11.59 1.28 20.64
N ILE A 121 12.44 0.78 19.75
CA ILE A 121 13.31 1.60 18.90
C ILE A 121 12.47 2.39 17.89
N LEU A 122 11.52 1.74 17.22
CA LEU A 122 10.62 2.37 16.26
C LEU A 122 9.68 3.40 16.91
N LEU A 123 9.33 3.22 18.17
CA LEU A 123 8.54 4.19 18.95
C LEU A 123 9.34 5.43 19.35
N ALA A 124 10.62 5.26 19.67
CA ALA A 124 11.50 6.35 20.06
C ALA A 124 12.04 7.14 18.84
N THR A 125 12.02 6.54 17.66
CA THR A 125 12.50 7.16 16.42
C THR A 125 11.43 8.10 15.86
N PRO A 126 11.78 9.33 15.45
CA PRO A 126 10.83 10.22 14.78
C PRO A 126 10.30 9.58 13.49
N ALA A 127 9.01 9.77 13.22
CA ALA A 127 8.38 9.26 12.00
C ALA A 127 9.13 9.79 10.76
N ARG A 128 9.30 8.91 9.75
CA ARG A 128 9.96 9.28 8.50
C ARG A 128 9.18 10.42 7.85
N LYS A 129 9.85 11.51 7.50
CA LYS A 129 9.22 12.62 6.76
C LYS A 129 8.98 12.18 5.31
N GLY A 130 7.74 11.84 4.99
CA GLY A 130 7.32 11.49 3.64
C GLY A 130 6.42 10.26 3.63
N ARG A 131 5.18 10.45 3.19
CA ARG A 131 4.16 9.40 3.10
C ARG A 131 4.47 8.51 1.89
N VAL A 132 4.99 7.30 2.13
CA VAL A 132 5.31 6.35 1.06
C VAL A 132 4.00 5.83 0.48
N ARG A 133 3.73 6.17 -0.77
CA ARG A 133 2.48 5.80 -1.45
C ARG A 133 2.67 4.60 -2.37
N MET A 134 1.86 3.58 -2.15
CA MET A 134 1.75 2.39 -2.98
C MET A 134 0.84 2.67 -4.16
N SER A 135 1.42 2.87 -5.35
CA SER A 135 0.62 2.91 -6.58
C SER A 135 0.98 1.74 -7.48
N MET A 136 -0.03 1.04 -8.00
CA MET A 136 0.12 0.00 -9.00
C MET A 136 0.34 0.56 -10.42
N ILE A 137 0.81 1.80 -10.56
CA ILE A 137 1.25 2.34 -11.85
C ILE A 137 2.59 1.69 -12.18
N GLN A 138 2.83 1.37 -13.46
CA GLN A 138 4.19 1.18 -13.94
C GLN A 138 4.96 2.50 -13.73
N SER A 139 5.82 2.57 -12.71
CA SER A 139 6.76 3.68 -12.51
C SER A 139 7.81 3.82 -13.63
N ALA A 140 7.59 3.20 -14.79
CA ALA A 140 8.50 3.10 -15.92
C ALA A 140 7.94 3.70 -17.22
N GLN A 141 6.87 4.48 -17.18
CA GLN A 141 6.73 5.58 -18.16
C GLN A 141 7.25 6.86 -17.52
N VAL A 142 8.55 6.85 -17.19
CA VAL A 142 9.30 8.10 -17.23
C VAL A 142 9.14 8.58 -18.67
N PHE A 143 8.68 9.81 -18.85
CA PHE A 143 8.72 10.52 -20.13
C PHE A 143 10.18 10.74 -20.55
N THR A 144 10.98 9.68 -20.67
CA THR A 144 12.12 9.70 -21.56
C THR A 144 11.51 9.54 -22.96
N PRO A 145 11.57 10.56 -23.82
CA PRO A 145 11.24 10.33 -25.22
C PRO A 145 12.05 9.11 -25.66
N ARG A 146 11.38 8.15 -26.28
CA ARG A 146 12.05 7.04 -27.00
C ARG A 146 13.24 7.65 -27.76
N PRO A 147 14.49 7.18 -27.52
CA PRO A 147 15.63 7.67 -28.27
C PRO A 147 15.31 7.54 -29.77
N SER A 148 15.53 8.62 -30.51
CA SER A 148 15.42 8.57 -31.97
C SER A 148 16.44 7.56 -32.50
N ASN A 149 16.12 6.84 -33.58
CA ASN A 149 17.08 5.96 -34.25
C ASN A 149 18.29 6.75 -34.79
N ASP A 150 18.12 8.06 -34.97
CA ASP A 150 19.20 8.96 -35.35
C ASP A 150 19.95 9.48 -34.09
N PRO A 151 21.25 9.14 -33.93
CA PRO A 151 22.02 9.57 -32.77
C PRO A 151 22.18 11.09 -32.67
N GLY A 152 22.09 11.83 -33.79
CA GLY A 152 22.23 13.29 -33.82
C GLY A 152 21.06 14.02 -33.15
N GLU A 153 19.85 13.47 -33.20
CA GLU A 153 18.68 14.06 -32.54
C GLU A 153 18.72 13.91 -31.02
N ASN A 154 19.23 12.76 -30.54
CA ASN A 154 19.39 12.51 -29.11
C ASN A 154 20.40 13.47 -28.46
N LEU A 155 21.49 13.79 -29.19
CA LEU A 155 22.50 14.77 -28.77
C LEU A 155 21.94 16.19 -28.66
N ARG A 156 20.99 16.58 -29.52
CA ARG A 156 20.31 17.89 -29.45
C ARG A 156 19.42 18.02 -28.22
N VAL A 157 18.71 16.95 -27.84
CA VAL A 157 17.82 16.92 -26.66
C VAL A 157 18.62 16.99 -25.35
N LEU A 158 19.83 16.42 -25.33
CA LEU A 158 20.74 16.45 -24.16
C LEU A 158 21.42 17.81 -23.97
N GLN A 159 21.43 18.67 -24.97
CA GLN A 159 21.95 20.03 -24.90
C GLN A 159 20.83 21.02 -24.54
N SER A 160 20.16 20.83 -23.41
CA SER A 160 19.41 21.95 -22.84
C SER A 160 20.41 23.04 -22.40
N PRO A 161 20.16 24.32 -22.70
CA PRO A 161 21.08 25.38 -22.30
C PRO A 161 21.12 25.47 -20.78
N ILE A 162 22.31 25.39 -20.20
CA ILE A 162 22.57 25.88 -18.85
C ILE A 162 22.22 27.37 -18.87
N LYS A 163 21.21 27.78 -18.11
CA LYS A 163 20.88 29.17 -17.85
C LYS A 163 20.98 29.44 -16.36
#